data_AF-A0A6C0L917-F1
#
_entry.id   AF-A0A6C0L917-F1
#
_cell.length_a   1.000
_cell.length_b   1.000
_cell.length_c   1.000
_cell.angle_alpha   90.00
_cell.angle_beta   90.00
_cell.angle_gamma   90.00
#
_symmetry.space_group_name_H-M   'P 1'
#
loop_
_entity.id
_entity.type
_entity.pdbx_description
1 polymer ?
#
loop_
_entity_poly.entity_id
_entity_poly.type
_entity_poly.pdbx_seq_one_letter_code
_entity_poly.pdbx_strand_id
1 'polypeptide(L)' 'MSQDSCNGGAKKRKLTPYNKFVKKMYSELHKKFPNDSAPEIMKKIGAEWRKKNNK' A
#
# COMPACT_ATOMS: atom_id res chain seq x y z
N MET A 1 -32.91 -23.47 -7.41
CA MET A 1 -33.09 -22.19 -6.69
C MET A 1 -32.15 -22.22 -5.50
N SER A 2 -31.19 -21.35 -5.26
CA SER A 2 -30.56 -20.25 -5.99
C SER A 2 -29.18 -20.08 -5.35
N GLN A 3 -28.15 -19.76 -6.12
CA GLN A 3 -26.81 -19.48 -5.61
C GLN A 3 -26.79 -18.06 -5.01
N ASP A 4 -26.70 -17.93 -3.69
CA ASP A 4 -26.40 -16.65 -3.06
C ASP A 4 -24.90 -16.34 -3.18
N SER A 5 -24.56 -15.75 -4.32
CA SER A 5 -23.27 -15.09 -4.54
C SER A 5 -23.25 -13.79 -3.73
N CYS A 6 -22.64 -13.81 -2.54
CA CYS A 6 -22.33 -12.62 -1.75
C CYS A 6 -21.23 -11.78 -2.43
N ASN A 7 -21.56 -11.15 -3.55
CA ASN A 7 -20.71 -10.20 -4.25
C ASN A 7 -20.80 -8.85 -3.53
N GLY A 8 -20.15 -8.76 -2.37
CA GLY A 8 -19.94 -7.52 -1.64
C GLY A 8 -18.96 -6.64 -2.40
N GLY A 9 -19.44 -5.97 -3.46
CA GLY A 9 -18.67 -5.04 -4.27
C GLY A 9 -18.24 -3.83 -3.45
N ALA A 10 -17.13 -3.97 -2.71
CA ALA A 10 -16.49 -2.86 -2.04
C ALA A 10 -16.11 -1.83 -3.10
N LYS A 11 -16.91 -0.75 -3.21
CA LYS A 11 -16.64 0.40 -4.08
C LYS A 11 -15.15 0.73 -3.96
N LYS A 12 -14.40 0.55 -5.06
CA LYS A 12 -12.95 0.78 -5.10
C LYS A 12 -12.68 2.16 -4.53
N ARG A 13 -12.20 2.23 -3.28
CA ARG A 13 -11.97 3.51 -2.60
C ARG A 13 -11.02 4.33 -3.46
N LYS A 14 -11.32 5.62 -3.64
CA LYS A 14 -10.44 6.53 -4.37
C LYS A 14 -9.02 6.38 -3.79
N LEU A 15 -8.04 6.11 -4.64
CA LEU A 15 -6.64 5.94 -4.23
C LEU A 15 -6.18 7.21 -3.54
N THR A 16 -5.89 7.11 -2.24
CA THR A 16 -5.35 8.23 -1.46
C THR A 16 -3.95 8.60 -1.98
N PRO A 17 -3.49 9.84 -1.77
CA PRO A 17 -2.11 10.24 -2.08
C PRO A 17 -1.07 9.32 -1.42
N TYR A 18 -1.35 8.85 -0.20
CA TYR A 18 -0.54 7.86 0.51
C TYR A 18 -0.44 6.53 -0.25
N ASN A 19 -1.56 5.98 -0.73
CA ASN A 19 -1.52 4.71 -1.47
C ASN A 19 -0.74 4.81 -2.79
N LYS A 20 -0.82 5.96 -3.48
CA LYS A 20 0.00 6.22 -4.67
C LYS A 20 1.49 6.27 -4.32
N PHE A 21 1.84 6.92 -3.21
CA PHE A 21 3.21 6.97 -2.70
C PHE A 21 3.74 5.58 -2.32
N VAL A 22 2.94 4.79 -1.57
CA VAL A 22 3.31 3.44 -1.16
C VAL A 22 3.57 2.56 -2.38
N LYS A 23 2.70 2.56 -3.39
CA LYS A 23 2.92 1.76 -4.61
C LYS A 23 4.26 2.08 -5.29
N LYS A 24 4.60 3.37 -5.39
CA LYS A 24 5.86 3.81 -6.01
C LYS A 24 7.06 3.36 -5.17
N MET A 25 7.06 3.69 -3.88
CA MET A 25 8.18 3.39 -2.97
C MET A 25 8.36 1.90 -2.72
N TYR A 26 7.26 1.13 -2.66
CA TYR A 26 7.30 -0.31 -2.45
C TYR A 26 8.02 -1.00 -3.60
N SER A 27 7.74 -0.62 -4.85
CA SER A 27 8.46 -1.19 -6.00
C SER A 27 9.95 -0.86 -6.00
N GLU A 28 10.35 0.32 -5.51
CA GLU A 28 11.75 0.72 -5.42
C GLU A 28 12.46 0.02 -4.27
N LEU A 29 11.83 -0.03 -3.09
CA LEU A 29 12.39 -0.64 -1.89
C LEU A 29 12.42 -2.16 -1.99
N HIS A 30 11.43 -2.80 -2.61
CA HIS A 30 11.46 -4.25 -2.83
C HIS A 30 12.62 -4.65 -3.75
N LYS A 31 12.96 -3.82 -4.74
CA LYS A 31 14.16 -4.04 -5.57
C LYS A 31 15.47 -3.85 -4.79
N LYS A 32 15.51 -2.86 -3.89
CA LYS A 32 16.69 -2.57 -3.07
C LYS A 32 16.88 -3.53 -1.90
N PHE A 33 15.78 -4.03 -1.35
CA PHE A 33 15.72 -4.91 -0.19
C PHE A 33 14.84 -6.13 -0.52
N PRO A 34 15.32 -7.04 -1.39
CA PRO A 34 14.57 -8.25 -1.75
C PRO A 34 14.42 -9.22 -0.57
N ASN A 35 15.28 -9.10 0.45
CA ASN A 35 15.24 -9.90 1.67
C ASN A 35 14.32 -9.32 2.74
N ASP A 36 13.86 -8.07 2.58
CA ASP A 36 12.94 -7.46 3.54
C ASP A 36 11.52 -7.92 3.28
N SER A 37 10.83 -8.28 4.35
CA SER A 37 9.43 -8.63 4.28
C SER A 37 8.56 -7.41 3.95
N ALA A 38 7.40 -7.64 3.32
CA ALA A 38 6.43 -6.59 3.01
C ALA A 38 6.10 -5.64 4.18
N PRO A 39 5.90 -6.10 5.44
CA PRO A 39 5.65 -5.20 6.57
C PRO A 39 6.86 -4.32 6.91
N GLU A 40 8.10 -4.83 6.78
CA GLU A 40 9.31 -4.03 7.00
C GLU A 40 9.46 -2.92 5.94
N ILE A 41 9.22 -3.27 4.68
CA ILE A 41 9.16 -2.28 3.59
C ILE A 41 8.09 -1.21 3.89
N MET A 42 6.88 -1.61 4.33
CA MET A 42 5.80 -0.67 4.65
C MET A 42 6.14 0.26 5.82
N LYS A 43 6.82 -0.24 6.86
CA LYS A 43 7.30 0.60 7.98
C LYS A 43 8.25 1.70 7.48
N LYS A 44 9.20 1.35 6.60
CA LYS A 44 10.13 2.31 5.99
C LYS A 44 9.39 3.37 5.17
N ILE A 45 8.44 2.95 4.33
CA ILE A 45 7.61 3.87 3.53
C ILE A 45 6.81 4.83 4.42
N GLY A 46 6.21 4.33 5.50
CA GLY A 46 5.45 5.16 6.44
C GLY A 46 6.32 6.19 7.16
N ALA A 47 7.56 5.84 7.52
CA ALA A 47 8.53 6.77 8.08
C ALA A 47 8.91 7.88 7.09
N GLU A 48 9.23 7.51 5.84
CA GLU A 48 9.53 8.47 4.76
C GLU A 48 8.35 9.41 4.47
N TRP A 49 7.13 8.87 4.44
CA TRP A 49 5.92 9.68 4.25
C TRP A 49 5.76 10.70 5.37
N ARG A 50 5.90 10.30 6.63
CA ARG A 50 5.80 11.22 7.78
C ARG A 50 6.88 12.30 7.72
N LYS A 51 8.13 11.92 7.42
CA LYS A 51 9.25 12.86 7.26
C LYS A 51 8.97 13.91 6.17
N LYS A 52 8.34 13.50 5.06
CA LYS A 52 7.98 14.39 3.96
C LYS A 52 6.86 15.39 4.31
N ASN A 53 5.91 15.01 5.16
CA ASN A 53 4.76 15.84 5.52
C ASN A 53 4.95 16.65 6.81
N ASN A 54 5.96 16.34 7.62
CA ASN A 54 6.24 17.04 8.88
C ASN A 54 7.24 18.19 8.70
N LYS A 55 7.11 18.94 7.60
CA LYS A 55 7.97 20.08 7.25
C LYS A 55 7.15 21.35 7.13
#